data_AF-A0A0W0WZL9-F1
#
_entry.id   AF-A0A0W0WZL9-F1
#
_cell.length_a   1.000
_cell.length_b   1.000
_cell.length_c   1.000
_cell.angle_alpha   90.00
_cell.angle_beta   90.00
_cell.angle_gamma   90.00
#
_symmetry.space_group_name_H-M   'P 1'
#
loop_
_entity.id
_entity.type
_entity.pdbx_description
1 polymer ?
#
loop_
_entity_poly.entity_id
_entity_poly.type
_entity_poly.pdbx_seq_one_letter_code
_entity_poly.pdbx_strand_id
1 'polypeptide(L)'
;MDETYIKIKGEWKYLYRAVDERGNTIDFYLSHRRNTIAAKRFLKKLIKGNPTCDISVINTDKNPAYGQAIKELKHEGTLAEHVDHLQIKYRNNRLEADHGKLKRLINPARGFQSMKTAYATIKGFEIMRMFKKGQFNIWMYGTRTEVCFINEQFGLCS
;
A
#
# COMPACT_ATOMS: atom_id res chain seq x y z
N MET A 1 3.48 7.63 -2.40
CA MET A 1 3.44 6.74 -1.22
C MET A 1 3.35 7.60 0.01
N ASP A 2 2.59 7.18 1.00
CA ASP A 2 2.41 7.93 2.24
C ASP A 2 1.95 6.96 3.36
N GLU A 3 2.06 7.41 4.61
CA GLU A 3 1.65 6.66 5.80
C GLU A 3 0.47 7.32 6.47
N THR A 4 -0.43 6.50 7.00
CA THR A 4 -1.46 6.99 7.90
C THR A 4 -1.51 6.17 9.17
N TYR A 5 -2.01 6.78 10.24
CA TYR A 5 -2.18 6.11 11.52
C TYR A 5 -3.49 5.32 11.55
N ILE A 6 -3.46 4.16 12.20
CA ILE A 6 -4.65 3.38 12.56
C ILE A 6 -4.50 2.87 13.99
N LYS A 7 -5.62 2.71 14.71
CA LYS A 7 -5.61 2.30 16.11
C LYS A 7 -5.80 0.78 16.23
N ILE A 8 -4.86 0.11 16.89
CA ILE A 8 -4.87 -1.34 17.12
C ILE A 8 -4.54 -1.58 18.59
N LYS A 9 -5.45 -2.23 19.32
CA LYS A 9 -5.36 -2.53 20.75
C LYS A 9 -5.02 -1.28 21.59
N GLY A 10 -5.67 -0.17 21.28
CA GLY A 10 -5.44 1.11 21.96
C GLY A 10 -4.23 1.89 21.47
N GLU A 11 -3.31 1.28 20.71
CA GLU A 11 -2.07 1.90 20.26
C GLU A 11 -2.14 2.35 18.79
N TRP A 12 -1.48 3.46 18.46
CA TRP A 12 -1.33 3.90 17.08
C TRP A 12 -0.29 3.04 16.34
N LYS A 13 -0.66 2.57 15.16
CA LYS A 13 0.17 1.81 14.22
C LYS A 13 0.18 2.50 12.87
N TYR A 14 1.16 2.18 12.03
CA TYR A 14 1.40 2.87 10.77
C TYR A 14 1.01 2.00 9.58
N LEU A 15 0.04 2.49 8.80
CA LEU A 15 -0.39 1.90 7.54
C LEU A 15 0.27 2.67 6.40
N TYR A 16 1.29 2.04 5.80
CA TYR A 16 1.96 2.49 4.59
C TYR A 16 1.11 2.17 3.38
N ARG A 17 0.98 3.11 2.44
CA ARG A 17 0.15 2.94 1.24
C ARG A 17 0.81 3.52 -0.01
N ALA A 18 0.59 2.85 -1.13
CA ALA A 18 1.04 3.24 -2.45
C ALA A 18 -0.16 3.31 -3.38
N VAL A 19 -0.27 4.43 -4.12
CA VAL A 19 -1.26 4.62 -5.18
C VAL A 19 -0.57 5.15 -6.42
N ASP A 20 -1.12 4.85 -7.59
CA ASP A 20 -0.64 5.36 -8.87
C ASP A 20 -1.13 6.80 -9.15
N GLU A 21 -0.72 7.35 -10.28
CA GLU A 21 -1.16 8.66 -10.77
C GLU A 21 -2.64 8.71 -11.21
N ARG A 22 -3.38 7.60 -11.17
CA ARG A 22 -4.83 7.55 -11.38
C ARG A 22 -5.58 7.43 -10.04
N GLY A 23 -4.85 7.29 -8.93
CA GLY A 23 -5.42 7.09 -7.60
C GLY A 23 -5.82 5.64 -7.33
N ASN A 24 -5.32 4.70 -8.12
CA ASN A 24 -5.48 3.27 -7.90
C ASN A 24 -4.55 2.80 -6.80
N THR A 25 -5.07 2.04 -5.85
CA THR A 25 -4.25 1.34 -4.86
C THR A 25 -3.29 0.37 -5.58
N ILE A 26 -1.99 0.51 -5.35
CA ILE A 26 -0.98 -0.43 -5.80
C ILE A 26 -0.72 -1.45 -4.69
N ASP A 27 -0.40 -0.97 -3.48
CA ASP A 27 -0.14 -1.84 -2.34
C ASP A 27 -0.24 -1.12 -0.99
N PHE A 28 -0.30 -1.88 0.09
CA PHE A 28 -0.22 -1.41 1.47
C PHE A 28 0.65 -2.31 2.36
N TYR A 29 1.08 -1.76 3.48
CA TYR A 29 1.84 -2.48 4.51
C TYR A 29 1.56 -1.92 5.90
N LEU A 30 1.37 -2.81 6.87
CA LEU A 30 1.06 -2.44 8.25
C LEU A 30 2.29 -2.66 9.15
N SER A 31 2.68 -1.62 9.88
CA SER A 31 3.88 -1.61 10.73
C SER A 31 3.59 -1.10 12.13
N HIS A 32 4.35 -1.62 13.09
CA HIS A 32 4.37 -1.10 14.47
C HIS A 32 5.11 0.24 14.60
N ARG A 33 6.06 0.51 13.70
CA ARG A 33 6.96 1.67 13.78
C ARG A 33 7.00 2.42 12.46
N ARG A 34 7.17 3.74 12.55
CA ARG A 34 7.49 4.62 11.42
C ARG A 34 8.99 4.87 11.38
N ASN A 35 9.70 4.02 10.65
CA ASN A 35 11.16 4.10 10.54
C ASN A 35 11.64 3.60 9.17
N THR A 36 12.94 3.78 8.89
CA THR A 36 13.59 3.36 7.65
C THR A 36 13.38 1.88 7.36
N ILE A 37 13.46 1.02 8.38
CA ILE A 37 13.28 -0.43 8.22
C ILE A 37 11.89 -0.75 7.71
N ALA A 38 10.85 -0.11 8.26
CA ALA A 38 9.47 -0.30 7.82
C ALA A 38 9.23 0.25 6.40
N ALA A 39 9.74 1.45 6.11
CA ALA A 39 9.65 2.06 4.77
C ALA A 39 10.34 1.19 3.71
N LYS A 40 11.55 0.69 4.01
CA LYS A 40 12.32 -0.21 3.15
C LYS A 40 11.60 -1.53 2.91
N ARG A 41 11.03 -2.16 3.95
CA ARG A 41 10.22 -3.37 3.82
C ARG A 41 9.02 -3.14 2.92
N PHE A 42 8.33 -2.01 3.07
CA PHE A 42 7.20 -1.68 2.23
C PHE A 42 7.60 -1.48 0.77
N LEU A 43 8.64 -0.67 0.51
CA LEU A 43 9.19 -0.47 -0.84
C LEU A 43 9.61 -1.80 -1.49
N LYS A 44 10.32 -2.65 -0.75
CA LYS A 44 10.75 -3.97 -1.25
C LYS A 44 9.55 -4.88 -1.57
N LYS A 45 8.51 -4.86 -0.75
CA LYS A 45 7.24 -5.55 -1.02
C LYS A 45 6.57 -5.03 -2.28
N LEU A 46 6.51 -3.70 -2.43
CA LEU A 46 5.91 -3.03 -3.58
C LEU A 46 6.62 -3.43 -4.89
N ILE A 47 7.95 -3.33 -4.93
CA ILE A 47 8.77 -3.65 -6.11
C ILE A 47 8.62 -5.13 -6.49
N LYS A 48 8.74 -6.03 -5.51
CA LYS A 48 8.64 -7.49 -5.76
C LYS A 48 7.23 -7.94 -6.14
N GLY A 49 6.20 -7.29 -5.58
CA GLY A 49 4.80 -7.62 -5.84
C GLY A 49 4.29 -7.10 -7.18
N ASN A 50 5.02 -6.17 -7.83
CA ASN A 50 4.59 -5.52 -9.06
C ASN A 50 5.72 -5.52 -10.11
N PRO A 51 6.20 -6.70 -10.56
CA PRO A 51 7.39 -6.80 -11.43
C PRO A 51 7.17 -6.19 -12.82
N THR A 52 5.94 -6.05 -13.27
CA THR A 52 5.58 -5.39 -14.54
C THR A 52 5.36 -3.89 -14.39
N CYS A 53 5.40 -3.36 -13.16
CA CYS A 53 5.29 -1.93 -12.92
C CYS A 53 6.66 -1.31 -13.13
N ASP A 54 6.81 -0.59 -14.24
CA ASP A 54 7.99 0.24 -14.47
C ASP A 54 7.92 1.46 -13.56
N ILE A 55 8.69 1.43 -12.46
CA ILE A 55 8.71 2.49 -11.46
C ILE A 55 9.79 3.49 -11.86
N SER A 56 9.42 4.54 -12.59
CA SER A 56 10.34 5.63 -12.93
C SER A 56 10.43 6.68 -11.81
N VAL A 57 9.35 6.90 -11.06
CA VAL A 57 9.27 7.98 -10.05
C VAL A 57 8.56 7.49 -8.80
N ILE A 58 9.17 7.76 -7.64
CA ILE A 58 8.58 7.55 -6.31
C ILE A 58 8.35 8.92 -5.67
N ASN A 59 7.08 9.32 -5.48
CA ASN A 59 6.74 10.48 -4.67
C ASN A 59 6.41 10.06 -3.24
N THR A 60 7.03 10.65 -2.23
CA THR A 60 6.73 10.38 -0.80
C THR A 60 6.38 11.66 -0.03
N ASP A 61 5.98 11.50 1.23
CA ASP A 61 5.98 12.61 2.18
C ASP A 61 7.42 13.06 2.52
N LYS A 62 7.54 14.08 3.38
CA LYS A 62 8.83 14.61 3.85
C LYS A 62 9.48 13.75 4.95
N ASN A 63 9.04 12.50 5.16
CA ASN A 63 9.64 11.61 6.15
C ASN A 63 11.06 11.19 5.70
N PRO A 64 12.11 11.47 6.48
CA PRO A 64 13.49 11.09 6.13
C PRO A 64 13.67 9.57 6.01
N ALA A 65 12.81 8.77 6.64
CA ALA A 65 12.83 7.31 6.56
C ALA A 65 12.75 6.79 5.11
N TYR A 66 11.98 7.45 4.24
CA TYR A 66 11.89 7.05 2.83
C TYR A 66 13.17 7.35 2.05
N GLY A 67 13.74 8.54 2.23
CA GLY A 67 14.97 8.91 1.55
C GLY A 67 16.10 7.94 1.88
N GLN A 68 16.24 7.57 3.16
CA GLN A 68 17.21 6.56 3.58
C GLN A 68 16.87 5.16 3.01
N ALA A 69 15.62 4.75 3.06
CA ALA A 69 15.19 3.44 2.53
C ALA A 69 15.44 3.30 1.02
N ILE A 70 15.17 4.36 0.25
CA ILE A 70 15.40 4.41 -1.20
C ILE A 70 16.89 4.31 -1.51
N LYS A 71 17.74 5.08 -0.80
CA LYS A 71 19.20 4.99 -0.96
C LYS A 71 19.73 3.58 -0.70
N GLU A 72 19.28 2.94 0.38
CA GLU A 72 19.68 1.57 0.70
C GLU A 72 19.20 0.56 -0.36
N LEU A 73 17.99 0.73 -0.92
CA LEU A 73 17.47 -0.17 -1.95
C LEU A 73 18.17 -0.02 -3.30
N LYS A 74 18.61 1.20 -3.64
CA LYS A 74 19.46 1.47 -4.80
C LYS A 74 20.81 0.78 -4.65
N HIS A 75 21.46 0.98 -3.50
CA HIS A 75 22.72 0.31 -3.16
C HIS A 75 22.61 -1.23 -3.15
N GLU A 76 21.49 -1.79 -2.72
CA GLU A 76 21.21 -3.24 -2.78
C GLU A 76 20.91 -3.77 -4.20
N GLY A 77 20.78 -2.90 -5.20
CA GLY A 77 20.34 -3.26 -6.55
C GLY A 77 18.88 -3.72 -6.64
N THR A 78 18.09 -3.52 -5.57
CA THR A 78 16.66 -3.87 -5.57
C THR A 78 15.82 -2.79 -6.26
N LEU A 79 16.25 -1.53 -6.20
CA LEU A 79 15.63 -0.41 -6.91
C LEU A 79 16.63 0.12 -7.94
N ALA A 80 16.17 0.41 -9.16
CA ALA A 80 17.06 0.90 -10.20
C ALA A 80 17.60 2.30 -9.87
N GLU A 81 18.84 2.58 -10.30
CA GLU A 81 19.51 3.86 -10.03
C GLU A 81 18.79 5.05 -10.66
N HIS A 82 18.17 4.85 -11.83
CA HIS A 82 17.44 5.88 -12.56
C HIS A 82 16.09 6.28 -11.93
N VAL A 83 15.63 5.59 -10.88
CA VAL A 83 14.35 5.91 -10.25
C VAL A 83 14.45 7.23 -9.47
N ASP A 84 13.63 8.20 -9.83
CA ASP A 84 13.60 9.50 -9.17
C ASP A 84 12.82 9.45 -7.85
N HIS A 85 13.35 10.12 -6.81
CA HIS A 85 12.65 10.33 -5.55
C HIS A 85 12.18 11.78 -5.43
N LEU A 86 10.87 11.98 -5.38
CA LEU A 86 10.22 13.27 -5.26
C LEU A 86 9.51 13.43 -3.90
N GLN A 87 9.44 14.66 -3.40
CA GLN A 87 8.73 15.02 -2.17
C GLN A 87 7.74 16.17 -2.43
N ILE A 88 6.89 15.98 -3.43
CA ILE A 88 5.96 17.01 -3.90
C ILE A 88 4.65 16.92 -3.11
N LYS A 89 4.35 17.96 -2.33
CA LYS A 89 3.18 18.01 -1.43
C LYS A 89 1.86 17.82 -2.17
N TYR A 90 1.63 18.55 -3.28
CA TYR A 90 0.34 18.49 -3.98
C TYR A 90 0.05 17.12 -4.61
N ARG A 91 1.08 16.33 -4.95
CA ARG A 91 0.93 14.94 -5.41
C ARG A 91 0.45 14.02 -4.28
N ASN A 92 0.71 14.36 -3.02
CA ASN A 92 0.24 13.62 -1.85
C ASN A 92 -1.23 13.92 -1.49
N ASN A 93 -1.82 15.03 -1.95
CA ASN A 93 -3.23 15.35 -1.68
C ASN A 93 -4.19 14.21 -2.07
N ARG A 94 -3.86 13.46 -3.13
CA ARG A 94 -4.65 12.30 -3.58
C ARG A 94 -4.53 11.12 -2.63
N LEU A 95 -3.34 10.87 -2.10
CA LEU A 95 -3.11 9.88 -1.04
C LEU A 95 -3.85 10.28 0.23
N GLU A 96 -3.81 11.56 0.62
CA GLU A 96 -4.54 12.09 1.77
C GLU A 96 -6.06 11.93 1.63
N ALA A 97 -6.62 12.24 0.45
CA ALA A 97 -8.03 12.02 0.18
C ALA A 97 -8.39 10.52 0.21
N ASP A 98 -7.52 9.66 -0.32
CA ASP A 98 -7.69 8.21 -0.29
C ASP A 98 -7.60 7.64 1.14
N HIS A 99 -6.73 8.20 1.99
CA HIS A 99 -6.68 7.93 3.44
C HIS A 99 -8.00 8.26 4.11
N GLY A 100 -8.60 9.41 3.81
CA GLY A 100 -9.90 9.79 4.36
C GLY A 100 -10.99 8.76 4.04
N LYS A 101 -11.02 8.27 2.79
CA LYS A 101 -11.98 7.24 2.36
C LYS A 101 -11.77 5.92 3.11
N LEU A 102 -10.52 5.49 3.27
CA LEU A 102 -10.22 4.26 4.01
C LEU A 102 -10.54 4.40 5.51
N LYS A 103 -10.21 5.54 6.13
CA LYS A 103 -10.52 5.81 7.54
C LYS A 103 -12.02 5.79 7.82
N ARG A 104 -12.88 6.22 6.88
CA ARG A 104 -14.34 6.09 7.01
C ARG A 104 -14.81 4.64 7.14
N LEU A 105 -14.09 3.67 6.56
CA LEU A 105 -14.39 2.24 6.71
C LEU A 105 -13.81 1.64 7.99
N ILE A 106 -12.63 2.13 8.42
CA ILE A 106 -11.93 1.62 9.60
C ILE A 106 -12.52 2.17 10.90
N ASN A 107 -12.87 3.46 10.95
CA ASN A 107 -13.31 4.13 12.19
C ASN A 107 -14.54 3.48 12.84
N PRO A 108 -15.57 3.01 12.09
CA PRO A 108 -16.71 2.31 12.68
C PRO A 108 -16.35 0.98 13.37
N ALA A 109 -15.23 0.36 13.01
CA ALA A 109 -14.79 -0.91 13.59
C ALA A 109 -14.32 -0.81 15.06
N ARG A 110 -14.43 0.37 15.70
CA ARG A 110 -14.06 0.64 17.11
C ARG A 110 -12.62 0.25 17.50
N GLY A 111 -11.74 0.13 16.50
CA GLY A 111 -10.33 -0.25 16.67
C GLY A 111 -10.13 -1.78 16.63
N PHE A 112 -9.03 -2.21 16.02
CA PHE A 112 -8.73 -3.64 15.90
C PHE A 112 -8.10 -4.20 17.16
N GLN A 113 -8.40 -5.45 17.54
CA GLN A 113 -7.80 -6.09 18.73
C GLN A 113 -6.43 -6.73 18.48
N SER A 114 -6.09 -7.00 17.21
CA SER A 114 -4.79 -7.57 16.82
C SER A 114 -4.31 -7.03 15.47
N MET A 115 -2.99 -7.06 15.25
CA MET A 115 -2.37 -6.72 13.96
C MET A 115 -2.84 -7.65 12.83
N LYS A 116 -3.04 -8.94 13.13
CA LYS A 116 -3.49 -9.94 12.16
C LYS A 116 -4.90 -9.62 11.65
N THR A 117 -5.83 -9.36 12.57
CA THR A 117 -7.21 -9.00 12.23
C THR A 117 -7.28 -7.64 11.52
N ALA A 118 -6.48 -6.67 11.97
CA ALA A 118 -6.38 -5.37 11.31
C ALA A 118 -5.92 -5.51 9.85
N TYR A 119 -4.83 -6.27 9.64
CA TYR A 119 -4.29 -6.51 8.31
C TYR A 119 -5.31 -7.19 7.39
N ALA A 120 -5.94 -8.27 7.84
CA ALA A 120 -6.94 -8.99 7.03
C ALA A 120 -8.15 -8.10 6.68
N THR A 121 -8.64 -7.32 7.64
CA THR A 121 -9.80 -6.42 7.41
C THR A 121 -9.44 -5.30 6.43
N ILE A 122 -8.29 -4.66 6.62
CA ILE A 122 -7.81 -3.60 5.72
C ILE A 122 -7.56 -4.16 4.32
N LYS A 123 -6.99 -5.37 4.21
CA LYS A 123 -6.83 -6.09 2.94
C LYS A 123 -8.19 -6.21 2.23
N GLY A 124 -9.21 -6.69 2.94
CA GLY A 124 -10.57 -6.79 2.41
C GLY A 124 -11.12 -5.44 1.94
N PHE A 125 -10.97 -4.38 2.75
CA PHE A 125 -11.40 -3.04 2.35
C PHE A 125 -10.68 -2.52 1.11
N GLU A 126 -9.37 -2.71 1.00
CA GLU A 126 -8.62 -2.29 -0.18
C GLU A 126 -9.07 -3.05 -1.42
N ILE A 127 -9.21 -4.39 -1.35
CA ILE A 127 -9.69 -5.20 -2.47
C ILE A 127 -11.08 -4.74 -2.93
N MET A 128 -12.01 -4.51 -2.00
CA MET A 128 -13.34 -4.01 -2.34
C MET A 128 -13.31 -2.62 -2.97
N ARG A 129 -12.35 -1.78 -2.59
CA ARG A 129 -12.16 -0.45 -3.22
C ARG A 129 -11.52 -0.56 -4.59
N MET A 130 -10.54 -1.43 -4.77
CA MET A 130 -9.92 -1.72 -6.08
C MET A 130 -10.99 -2.23 -7.06
N PHE A 131 -11.90 -3.08 -6.58
CA PHE A 131 -13.08 -3.52 -7.33
C PHE A 131 -13.98 -2.34 -7.74
N LYS A 132 -14.38 -1.47 -6.79
CA LYS A 132 -15.19 -0.27 -7.09
C LYS A 132 -14.50 0.72 -8.04
N LYS A 133 -13.16 0.72 -8.08
CA LYS A 133 -12.35 1.54 -9.01
C LYS A 133 -12.18 0.87 -10.39
N GLY A 134 -12.73 -0.32 -10.61
CA GLY A 134 -12.62 -1.05 -11.87
C GLY A 134 -11.24 -1.65 -12.15
N GLN A 135 -10.38 -1.77 -11.13
CA GLN A 135 -9.01 -2.27 -11.30
C GLN A 135 -8.97 -3.76 -11.67
N PHE A 136 -10.07 -4.47 -11.43
CA PHE A 136 -10.23 -5.87 -11.79
C PHE A 136 -11.11 -6.06 -13.04
N ASN A 137 -11.44 -5.00 -13.80
CA ASN A 137 -12.30 -5.13 -14.98
C ASN A 137 -11.75 -6.14 -16.00
N ILE A 138 -10.45 -6.11 -16.29
CA ILE A 138 -9.80 -7.06 -17.20
C ILE A 138 -9.95 -8.51 -16.69
N TRP A 139 -9.97 -8.69 -15.38
CA TRP A 139 -10.10 -10.01 -14.74
C TRP A 139 -11.54 -10.50 -14.70
N MET A 140 -12.49 -9.60 -14.46
CA MET A 140 -13.93 -9.91 -14.42
C MET A 140 -14.53 -10.18 -15.80
N TYR A 141 -14.08 -9.45 -16.81
CA TYR A 141 -14.57 -9.60 -18.19
C TYR A 141 -13.64 -10.46 -19.07
N GLY A 142 -12.59 -11.04 -18.48
CA GLY A 142 -11.68 -11.99 -19.13
C GLY A 142 -12.10 -13.45 -18.94
N THR A 143 -11.20 -14.39 -19.26
CA THR A 143 -11.43 -15.84 -19.21
C THR A 143 -11.19 -16.48 -17.83
N ARG A 144 -10.95 -15.71 -16.76
CA ARG A 144 -10.68 -16.24 -15.41
C ARG A 144 -11.95 -16.40 -14.59
N THR A 145 -12.01 -17.41 -13.73
CA THR A 145 -13.14 -17.64 -12.82
C THR A 145 -13.03 -16.79 -11.55
N GLU A 146 -14.18 -16.43 -10.97
CA GLU A 146 -14.26 -15.68 -9.70
C GLU A 146 -13.54 -16.38 -8.55
N VAL A 147 -13.56 -17.73 -8.52
CA VAL A 147 -12.90 -18.53 -7.48
C VAL A 147 -11.37 -18.40 -7.56
N CYS A 148 -10.78 -18.48 -8.77
CA CYS A 148 -9.34 -18.26 -8.94
C CYS A 148 -8.93 -16.86 -8.51
N PHE A 149 -9.75 -15.85 -8.85
CA PHE A 149 -9.52 -14.47 -8.45
C PHE A 149 -9.52 -14.29 -6.92
N ILE A 150 -10.55 -14.81 -6.23
CA ILE A 150 -10.65 -14.72 -4.76
C ILE A 150 -9.49 -15.46 -4.09
N ASN A 151 -9.15 -16.66 -4.57
CA ASN A 151 -8.05 -17.44 -4.02
C ASN A 151 -6.70 -16.72 -4.14
N GLU A 152 -6.44 -16.08 -5.28
CA GLU A 152 -5.22 -15.30 -5.50
C GLU A 152 -5.17 -14.04 -4.60
N GLN A 153 -6.29 -13.33 -4.46
CA GLN A 153 -6.34 -12.13 -3.64
C GLN A 153 -6.24 -12.44 -2.14
N PHE A 154 -6.84 -13.53 -1.65
CA PHE A 154 -6.90 -13.83 -0.21
C PHE A 154 -5.93 -14.94 0.24
N GLY A 155 -5.33 -15.70 -0.68
CA GLY A 155 -4.42 -16.80 -0.37
C GLY A 155 -5.14 -18.00 0.26
N LEU A 156 -6.35 -18.33 -0.20
CA LEU A 156 -7.23 -19.31 0.45
C LEU A 156 -6.95 -20.77 0.06
N CYS A 157 -6.24 -21.01 -1.03
CA CYS A 157 -5.78 -22.36 -1.41
C CYS A 157 -4.25 -22.34 -1.46
N SER A 158 -3.63 -23.13 -0.58
CA SER A 158 -2.19 -23.44 -0.56
C SER A 158 -2.01 -24.90 -0.93
#